data_AF-A0A1I8BZS1-F1
#
_entry.id   AF-A0A1I8BZS1-F1
#
_cell.length_a   1.000
_cell.length_b   1.000
_cell.length_c   1.000
_cell.angle_alpha   90.00
_cell.angle_beta   90.00
_cell.angle_gamma   90.00
#
_symmetry.space_group_name_H-M   'P 1'
#
loop_
_entity.id
_entity.type
_entity.pdbx_description
1 polymer ?
#
loop_
_entity_poly.entity_id
_entity_poly.type
_entity_poly.pdbx_seq_one_letter_code
_entity_poly.pdbx_strand_id
1 'polypeptide(L)' 'MDMFIDRERTEFLISIIKAFRPDIKLSLLINWLQMENEKALIEFLAQRGIEVDESEDVLDCRKYANINIKF' A
#
# COMPACT_ATOMS: atom_id res chain seq x y z
N MET A 1 -7.81 11.05 13.14
CA MET A 1 -6.86 10.82 12.04
C MET A 1 -7.17 11.83 10.95
N ASP A 2 -6.14 12.46 10.41
CA ASP A 2 -6.26 13.52 9.43
C ASP A 2 -6.75 12.91 8.10
N MET A 3 -8.06 13.01 7.81
CA MET A 3 -8.68 12.37 6.64
C MET A 3 -8.00 12.77 5.32
N PHE A 4 -7.33 13.92 5.31
CA PHE A 4 -6.56 14.41 4.17
C PHE A 4 -5.29 13.57 3.92
N ILE A 5 -4.52 13.28 4.98
CA ILE A 5 -3.28 12.51 4.90
C ILE A 5 -3.57 11.08 4.45
N ASP A 6 -4.62 10.46 5.00
CA ASP A 6 -5.03 9.11 4.60
C ASP A 6 -5.45 9.06 3.13
N ARG A 7 -6.10 10.11 2.62
CA ARG A 7 -6.48 10.21 1.22
C ARG A 7 -5.27 10.34 0.31
N GLU A 8 -4.32 11.23 0.62
CA GLU A 8 -3.09 11.40 -0.18
C GLU A 8 -2.26 10.11 -0.23
N ARG A 9 -2.08 9.45 0.93
CA ARG A 9 -1.40 8.15 1.01
C ARG A 9 -2.08 7.09 0.15
N THR A 10 -3.41 7.10 0.07
CA THR A 10 -4.19 6.17 -0.75
C THR A 10 -3.98 6.42 -2.25
N GLU A 11 -4.11 7.66 -2.69
CA GLU A 11 -3.89 8.04 -4.11
C GLU A 11 -2.46 7.73 -4.56
N PHE A 12 -1.50 7.98 -3.68
CA PHE A 12 -0.11 7.68 -3.92
C PHE A 12 0.15 6.17 -3.98
N LEU A 13 -0.43 5.38 -3.07
CA LEU A 13 -0.37 3.91 -3.11
C LEU A 13 -0.95 3.36 -4.43
N ILE A 14 -2.10 3.86 -4.89
CA ILE A 14 -2.70 3.44 -6.17
C ILE A 14 -1.75 3.73 -7.33
N SER A 15 -1.11 4.91 -7.31
CA SER A 15 -0.14 5.30 -8.33
C SER A 15 1.08 4.37 -8.34
N ILE A 16 1.59 4.01 -7.16
CA ILE A 16 2.70 3.05 -7.01
C ILE A 16 2.31 1.67 -7.56
N ILE A 17 1.16 1.13 -7.16
CA ILE A 17 0.69 -0.20 -7.58
C ILE A 17 0.49 -0.25 -9.11
N LYS A 18 0.07 0.86 -9.72
CA LYS A 18 -0.07 0.97 -11.18
C LYS A 18 1.27 1.07 -11.90
N ALA A 19 2.25 1.76 -11.31
CA ALA A 19 3.57 2.01 -11.90
C ALA A 19 4.55 0.83 -11.72
N PHE A 20 4.53 0.16 -10.57
CA PHE A 20 5.45 -0.92 -10.24
C PHE A 20 4.87 -2.29 -10.60
N ARG A 21 5.64 -3.06 -11.39
CA ARG A 21 5.35 -4.45 -11.77
C ARG A 21 6.68 -5.22 -11.82
N PRO A 22 6.76 -6.47 -11.36
CA PRO A 22 5.65 -7.29 -10.87
C PRO A 22 5.23 -7.01 -9.42
N ASP A 23 6.16 -6.54 -8.60
CA ASP A 23 6.05 -6.39 -7.15
C ASP A 23 6.76 -5.12 -6.66
N ILE A 24 6.55 -4.78 -5.38
CA ILE A 24 7.27 -3.71 -4.70
C ILE A 24 7.62 -4.12 -3.27
N LYS A 25 8.83 -3.79 -2.80
CA LYS A 25 9.22 -4.07 -1.42
C LYS A 25 8.42 -3.26 -0.40
N LEU A 26 8.03 -3.91 0.70
CA LEU A 26 7.32 -3.26 1.81
C LEU A 26 8.17 -2.16 2.45
N SER A 27 9.48 -2.37 2.58
CA SER A 27 10.40 -1.37 3.13
C SER A 27 10.46 -0.08 2.29
N LEU A 28 10.28 -0.16 0.96
CA LEU A 28 10.14 1.03 0.12
C LEU A 28 8.79 1.72 0.34
N LEU A 29 7.70 0.96 0.45
CA LEU A 29 6.37 1.48 0.75
C LEU A 29 6.33 2.20 2.10
N ILE A 30 6.94 1.64 3.15
CA ILE A 30 7.04 2.26 4.47
C ILE A 30 7.73 3.62 4.35
N ASN A 31 8.86 3.67 3.62
CA ASN A 31 9.61 4.90 3.43
C ASN A 31 8.79 5.95 2.65
N TRP A 32 8.16 5.57 1.54
CA TRP A 32 7.44 6.54 0.71
C TRP A 32 6.10 7.01 1.31
N LEU A 33 5.37 6.12 1.97
CA LEU A 33 4.13 6.45 2.68
C LEU A 33 4.40 7.10 4.05
N GLN A 34 5.67 7.15 4.47
CA GLN A 34 6.12 7.66 5.77
C GLN A 34 5.34 6.97 6.90
N MET A 35 5.25 5.64 6.84
CA MET A 35 4.61 4.83 7.88
C MET A 35 5.59 4.54 9.01
N GLU A 36 5.10 4.47 10.23
CA GLU A 36 5.95 4.30 11.41
C GLU A 36 6.55 2.90 11.49
N ASN A 37 5.78 1.86 11.10
CA ASN A 37 6.20 0.46 11.17
C ASN A 37 5.52 -0.36 10.06
N GLU A 38 6.08 -1.53 9.79
CA GLU A 38 5.53 -2.50 8.83
C GLU A 38 4.12 -2.94 9.21
N LYS A 39 3.87 -3.15 10.50
CA LYS A 39 2.52 -3.48 11.01
C LYS A 39 1.48 -2.39 10.65
N ALA A 40 1.85 -1.12 10.78
CA ALA A 40 0.97 -0.01 10.43
C ALA A 40 0.69 0.03 8.92
N LEU A 41 1.69 -0.31 8.10
CA LEU A 41 1.50 -0.46 6.65
C LEU A 41 0.54 -1.61 6.33
N ILE A 42 0.72 -2.78 6.96
CA ILE A 42 -0.14 -3.95 6.74
C ILE A 42 -1.59 -3.62 7.14
N GLU A 43 -1.81 -2.98 8.29
CA GLU A 43 -3.15 -2.55 8.71
C GLU A 43 -3.75 -1.53 7.73
N PHE A 44 -2.95 -0.58 7.23
CA PHE A 44 -3.37 0.40 6.24
C PHE A 44 -3.77 -0.23 4.89
N LEU A 45 -3.03 -1.25 4.46
CA LEU A 45 -3.31 -2.03 3.25
C LEU A 45 -4.55 -2.91 3.43
N ALA A 46 -4.68 -3.58 4.58
CA ALA A 46 -5.83 -4.41 4.92
C ALA A 46 -7.14 -3.60 4.94
N GLN A 47 -7.12 -2.39 5.50
CA GLN A 47 -8.26 -1.46 5.45
C GLN A 47 -8.71 -1.11 4.02
N ARG A 48 -7.82 -1.27 3.04
CA ARG A 48 -8.05 -0.99 1.61
C ARG A 48 -8.29 -2.26 0.79
N GLY A 49 -8.44 -3.42 1.44
CA GLY A 49 -8.66 -4.71 0.79
C GLY A 49 -7.41 -5.27 0.10
N ILE A 50 -6.23 -4.83 0.51
CA ILE A 50 -4.95 -5.33 0.02
C ILE A 50 -4.38 -6.25 1.09
N GLU A 51 -4.20 -7.52 0.74
CA GLU A 51 -3.62 -8.53 1.60
C GLU A 51 -2.12 -8.63 1.29
N VAL A 52 -1.31 -8.52 2.33
CA VAL A 52 0.14 -8.71 2.26
C VAL A 52 0.46 -9.97 3.03
N ASP A 53 1.21 -10.87 2.41
CA ASP A 53 1.74 -12.03 3.13
C ASP A 53 2.89 -11.56 4.00
N GLU A 54 2.78 -11.67 5.32
CA GLU A 54 3.85 -11.28 6.26
C GLU A 54 5.13 -12.11 6.06
N SER A 55 5.04 -13.23 5.32
CA SER A 55 6.17 -14.07 4.95
C SER A 55 6.94 -13.53 3.74
N GLU A 56 6.33 -12.64 2.95
CA GLU A 56 6.92 -12.04 1.75
C GLU A 56 7.19 -10.55 2.00
N ASP A 57 8.46 -10.12 1.89
CA ASP A 57 8.87 -8.71 2.00
C ASP A 57 8.39 -7.83 0.83
N VAL A 58 7.48 -8.34 0.00
CA VAL A 58 7.01 -7.73 -1.25
C VAL A 58 5.49 -7.70 -1.35
N LEU A 59 4.96 -6.56 -1.78
CA LEU A 59 3.58 -6.40 -2.20
C LEU A 59 3.45 -6.74 -3.67
N ASP A 60 2.60 -7.72 -3.96
CA ASP A 60 2.33 -8.21 -5.31
C ASP A 60 1.38 -7.23 -6.06
N CYS A 61 1.94 -6.20 -6.68
CA CYS A 61 1.19 -5.16 -7.40
C CYS A 61 0.31 -5.70 -8.53
N ARG A 62 0.56 -6.94 -8.98
CA ARG A 62 -0.25 -7.61 -10.00
C ARG A 62 -1.68 -7.89 -9.58
N LYS A 63 -1.88 -8.31 -8.34
CA LYS A 63 -3.21 -8.62 -7.80
C LYS A 63 -4.07 -7.37 -7.65
N TYR A 64 -3.45 -6.22 -7.42
CA TYR A 64 -4.12 -4.99 -7.00
C TYR A 64 -4.13 -3.88 -8.05
N ALA A 65 -3.61 -4.11 -9.25
CA ALA A 65 -3.58 -3.07 -10.27
C ALA A 65 -4.94 -2.59 -10.78
N ASN A 66 -5.99 -3.40 -10.61
CA ASN A 66 -7.37 -3.05 -10.93
C ASN A 66 -8.20 -2.75 -9.68
N ILE A 67 -7.58 -2.64 -8.50
CA ILE A 67 -8.32 -2.31 -7.28
C ILE A 67 -8.90 -0.90 -7.42
N ASN A 68 -10.20 -0.80 -7.19
CA ASN A 68 -10.93 0.46 -7.19
C ASN A 68 -11.21 0.81 -5.73
N ILE A 69 -10.22 1.40 -5.06
CA ILE A 69 -10.36 1.84 -3.67
C ILE A 69 -11.35 3.01 -3.68
N LYS A 70 -12.56 2.78 -3.15
CA LYS A 70 -13.57 3.82 -2.97
C LYS A 70 -13.43 4.40 -1.57
N PHE A 71 -13.43 5.74 -1.49
CA PHE A 71 -13.42 6.52 -0.26
C PHE A 71 -14.76 6.45 0.47
#